data_AF-A0AAP5KFE3-F1
#
_entry.id   AF-A0AAP5KFE3-F1
#
_cell.length_a   1.000
_cell.length_b   1.000
_cell.length_c   1.000
_cell.angle_alpha   90.00
_cell.angle_beta   90.00
_cell.angle_gamma   90.00
#
_symmetry.space_group_name_H-M   'P 1'
#
loop_
_entity.id
_entity.type
_entity.pdbx_description
1 polymer ?
#
loop_
_entity_poly.entity_id
_entity_poly.type
_entity_poly.pdbx_seq_one_letter_code
_entity_poly.pdbx_strand_id
1 'polypeptide(L)'
;MKIFITVLVFPLVFLFIILGVKFQRGKWLRLLSGNAFGDLPKEKAISVGRKTSRLMYFAAVFCLFLCWWINFSESQLLFWFGIGVALLVSGFTLLKSLKEWVRTGY
;
A
#
# COMPACT_ATOMS: atom_id res chain seq x y z
N MET A 1 -13.96 11.58 -19.40
CA MET A 1 -13.74 11.44 -17.94
C MET A 1 -12.95 10.17 -17.56
N LYS A 2 -13.29 8.98 -18.08
CA LYS A 2 -12.60 7.70 -17.79
C LYS A 2 -11.08 7.69 -18.09
N ILE A 3 -10.69 8.24 -19.24
CA ILE A 3 -9.28 8.36 -19.67
C ILE A 3 -8.47 9.24 -18.71
N PHE A 4 -9.02 10.36 -18.25
CA PHE A 4 -8.35 11.27 -17.31
C PHE A 4 -8.04 10.58 -15.98
N ILE A 5 -8.99 9.80 -15.45
CA ILE A 5 -8.79 9.00 -14.22
C ILE A 5 -7.68 7.96 -14.44
N THR A 6 -7.65 7.31 -15.59
CA THR A 6 -6.64 6.30 -15.92
C THR A 6 -5.24 6.92 -15.98
N VAL A 7 -5.10 8.09 -16.60
CA VAL A 7 -3.84 8.85 -16.66
C VAL A 7 -3.37 9.28 -15.27
N LEU A 8 -4.27 9.62 -14.35
CA LEU A 8 -3.92 9.96 -12.97
C LEU A 8 -3.52 8.75 -12.11
N VAL A 9 -4.09 7.57 -12.37
CA VAL A 9 -3.77 6.35 -11.61
C VAL A 9 -2.45 5.73 -12.06
N PHE A 10 -2.03 5.93 -13.31
CA PHE A 10 -0.80 5.34 -13.85
C PHE A 10 0.49 5.74 -13.10
N PRO A 11 0.71 7.03 -12.76
CA PRO A 11 1.82 7.44 -11.90
C PRO A 11 1.77 6.80 -10.50
N LEU A 12 0.56 6.58 -9.97
CA LEU A 12 0.35 5.97 -8.66
C LEU A 12 0.78 4.49 -8.66
N VAL A 13 0.45 3.74 -9.71
CA VAL A 13 0.91 2.36 -9.91
C VAL A 13 2.44 2.31 -9.94
N PHE A 14 3.07 3.21 -10.71
CA PHE A 14 4.53 3.32 -10.77
C PHE A 14 5.14 3.61 -9.39
N LEU A 15 4.54 4.53 -8.65
CA LEU A 15 4.97 4.88 -7.30
C LEU A 15 4.90 3.66 -6.37
N PHE A 16 3.81 2.90 -6.39
CA PHE A 16 3.67 1.69 -5.59
C PHE A 16 4.69 0.60 -5.95
N ILE A 17 5.00 0.41 -7.23
CA ILE A 17 6.05 -0.52 -7.66
C ILE A 17 7.42 -0.07 -7.15
N ILE A 18 7.76 1.22 -7.31
CA ILE A 18 9.03 1.77 -6.84
C ILE A 18 9.16 1.63 -5.31
N LEU A 19 8.09 1.95 -4.56
CA LEU A 19 8.05 1.76 -3.12
C LEU A 19 8.20 0.28 -2.76
N GLY A 20 7.48 -0.62 -3.42
CA GLY A 20 7.57 -2.06 -3.21
C GLY A 20 9.00 -2.58 -3.35
N VAL A 21 9.71 -2.22 -4.43
CA VAL A 21 11.12 -2.57 -4.64
C VAL A 21 12.02 -2.00 -3.55
N LYS A 22 11.80 -0.74 -3.14
CA LYS A 22 12.61 -0.08 -2.10
C LYS A 22 12.38 -0.68 -0.70
N PHE A 23 11.15 -1.07 -0.37
CA PHE A 23 10.82 -1.77 0.87
C PHE A 23 11.38 -3.21 0.88
N GLN A 24 11.34 -3.91 -0.25
CA GLN A 24 11.91 -5.25 -0.39
C GLN A 24 13.43 -5.26 -0.17
N ARG A 25 14.12 -4.20 -0.62
CA ARG A 25 15.55 -3.98 -0.40
C ARG A 25 15.90 -3.53 1.02
N GLY A 26 14.91 -3.31 1.89
CA GLY A 26 15.10 -2.90 3.30
C GLY A 26 15.67 -1.49 3.51
N LYS A 27 16.01 -0.76 2.45
CA LYS A 27 16.63 0.58 2.54
C LYS A 27 15.71 1.63 3.14
N TRP A 28 14.41 1.51 2.87
CA TRP A 28 13.42 2.52 3.29
C TRP A 28 12.91 2.32 4.71
N LEU A 29 12.85 1.09 5.21
CA LEU A 29 12.52 0.85 6.61
C LEU A 29 13.52 1.48 7.57
N ARG A 30 14.81 1.43 7.21
CA ARG A 30 15.88 2.08 7.98
C ARG A 30 15.83 3.61 7.94
N LEU A 31 15.25 4.19 6.88
CA LEU A 31 15.10 5.65 6.73
C LEU A 31 13.83 6.15 7.43
N LEU A 32 12.71 5.44 7.26
CA LEU A 32 11.43 5.74 7.91
C LEU A 32 11.48 5.52 9.42
N SER A 33 12.34 4.60 9.88
CA SER A 33 12.54 4.37 11.30
C SER A 33 13.25 5.53 12.00
N GLY A 34 14.04 6.34 11.28
CA GLY A 34 14.99 7.25 11.92
C GLY A 34 15.85 6.54 12.97
N ASN A 35 16.59 7.29 13.78
CA ASN A 35 17.25 6.73 14.96
C ASN A 35 16.26 6.28 16.07
N ALA A 36 14.94 6.31 15.80
CA ALA A 36 13.89 6.02 16.79
C ALA A 36 13.66 4.51 16.99
N PHE A 37 14.11 3.67 16.06
CA PHE A 37 14.17 2.22 16.27
C PHE A 37 15.59 1.84 16.67
N GLY A 38 15.92 2.09 17.93
CA GLY A 38 17.08 1.46 18.56
C GLY A 38 16.99 -0.05 18.33
N ASP A 39 17.99 -0.60 17.64
CA ASP A 39 18.25 -2.03 17.50
C ASP A 39 17.03 -2.92 17.18
N LEU A 40 16.17 -2.51 16.24
CA LEU A 40 15.25 -3.47 15.62
C LEU A 40 16.10 -4.59 15.00
N PRO A 41 15.95 -5.87 15.41
CA PRO A 41 16.74 -6.95 14.86
C PRO A 41 16.62 -6.94 13.34
N LYS A 42 17.75 -6.98 12.64
CA LYS A 42 17.83 -6.88 11.17
C LYS A 42 16.81 -7.80 10.48
N GLU A 43 16.56 -8.96 11.06
CA GLU A 43 15.58 -9.95 10.60
C GLU A 43 14.13 -9.46 10.69
N LYS A 44 13.73 -8.82 11.80
CA LYS A 44 12.40 -8.23 11.96
C LYS A 44 12.19 -7.10 10.95
N ALA A 45 13.17 -6.22 10.79
CA ALA A 45 13.11 -5.14 9.78
C ALA A 45 12.97 -5.70 8.36
N ILE A 46 13.74 -6.72 7.99
CA ILE A 46 13.62 -7.37 6.68
C ILE A 46 12.24 -8.04 6.51
N SER A 47 11.72 -8.69 7.54
CA SER A 47 10.41 -9.36 7.49
C SER A 47 9.26 -8.36 7.27
N VAL A 48 9.31 -7.22 7.95
CA VAL A 48 8.35 -6.12 7.80
C VAL A 48 8.48 -5.53 6.40
N GLY A 49 9.70 -5.34 5.89
CA GLY A 49 9.95 -4.85 4.54
C GLY A 49 9.39 -5.74 3.45
N ARG A 50 9.52 -7.06 3.59
CA ARG A 50 8.91 -8.03 2.67
C ARG A 50 7.39 -8.09 2.76
N LYS A 51 6.80 -7.84 3.93
CA LYS A 51 5.34 -7.74 4.08
C LYS A 51 4.84 -6.45 3.41
N THR A 52 5.45 -5.32 3.70
CA THR A 52 5.11 -4.02 3.11
C THR A 52 5.32 -4.02 1.59
N SER A 53 6.38 -4.65 1.08
CA SER A 53 6.60 -4.75 -0.37
C SER A 53 5.50 -5.54 -1.06
N ARG A 54 5.04 -6.66 -0.48
CA ARG A 54 3.92 -7.44 -1.02
C ARG A 54 2.62 -6.64 -1.02
N LEU A 55 2.36 -5.86 0.04
CA LEU A 55 1.20 -4.96 0.09
C LEU A 55 1.27 -3.89 -1.00
N MET A 56 2.44 -3.29 -1.23
CA MET A 56 2.63 -2.28 -2.28
C MET A 56 2.43 -2.87 -3.69
N TYR A 57 2.94 -4.08 -3.96
CA TYR A 57 2.67 -4.75 -5.23
C TYR A 57 1.19 -5.12 -5.39
N PHE A 58 0.54 -5.58 -4.32
CA PHE A 58 -0.89 -5.86 -4.35
C PHE A 58 -1.71 -4.59 -4.64
N ALA A 59 -1.36 -3.46 -4.01
CA ALA A 59 -1.97 -2.17 -4.29
C ALA A 59 -1.77 -1.73 -5.75
N ALA A 60 -0.58 -1.94 -6.32
CA ALA A 60 -0.30 -1.65 -7.72
C ALA A 60 -1.19 -2.48 -8.67
N VAL A 61 -1.31 -3.79 -8.41
CA VAL A 61 -2.17 -4.70 -9.19
C VAL A 61 -3.64 -4.31 -9.05
N PHE A 62 -4.08 -3.95 -7.84
CA PHE A 62 -5.45 -3.49 -7.59
C PHE A 62 -5.76 -2.19 -8.35
N CYS A 63 -4.84 -1.23 -8.39
CA CYS A 63 -4.98 -0.01 -9.19
C CYS A 63 -5.08 -0.31 -10.70
N LEU A 64 -4.29 -1.25 -11.21
CA LEU A 64 -4.39 -1.70 -12.61
C LEU A 64 -5.74 -2.36 -12.90
N PHE A 65 -6.23 -3.19 -11.97
CA PHE A 65 -7.55 -3.81 -12.06
C PHE A 65 -8.67 -2.76 -12.10
N LEU A 66 -8.60 -1.73 -11.24
CA LEU A 66 -9.55 -0.62 -11.26
C LEU A 66 -9.50 0.18 -12.57
N CYS A 67 -8.31 0.42 -13.12
CA CYS A 67 -8.16 1.09 -14.41
C CYS A 67 -8.79 0.26 -15.53
N TRP A 68 -8.53 -1.04 -15.58
CA TRP A 68 -9.14 -1.93 -16.55
C TRP A 68 -10.67 -1.93 -16.41
N TRP A 69 -11.17 -2.06 -15.17
CA TRP A 69 -12.60 -2.07 -14.88
C TRP A 69 -13.31 -0.78 -15.33
N ILE A 70 -12.76 0.40 -15.03
CA ILE A 70 -13.33 1.70 -15.43
C ILE A 70 -13.49 1.80 -16.96
N ASN A 71 -12.54 1.25 -17.71
CA ASN A 71 -12.53 1.35 -19.17
C ASN A 71 -13.49 0.35 -19.83
N PHE A 72 -13.67 -0.85 -19.27
CA PHE A 72 -14.44 -1.93 -19.89
C PHE A 72 -15.84 -2.18 -19.28
N SER A 73 -16.10 -1.78 -18.04
CA SER A 73 -17.41 -1.96 -17.39
C SER A 73 -18.28 -0.71 -17.50
N GLU A 74 -19.55 -0.90 -17.87
CA GLU A 74 -20.57 0.14 -17.75
C GLU A 74 -21.15 0.24 -16.33
N SER A 75 -21.11 -0.87 -15.58
CA SER A 75 -21.56 -0.90 -14.20
C SER A 75 -20.53 -0.27 -13.28
N GLN A 76 -20.95 0.82 -12.60
CA GLN A 76 -20.17 1.47 -11.54
C GLN A 76 -20.31 0.80 -10.18
N LEU A 77 -21.27 -0.13 -10.01
CA LEU A 77 -21.61 -0.70 -8.71
C LEU A 77 -20.43 -1.50 -8.12
N LEU A 78 -19.79 -2.33 -8.94
CA LEU A 78 -18.61 -3.11 -8.54
C LEU A 78 -17.37 -2.24 -8.29
N PHE A 79 -17.25 -1.10 -8.99
CA PHE A 79 -16.18 -0.13 -8.75
C PHE A 79 -16.31 0.50 -7.36
N TRP A 80 -17.50 1.00 -7.02
CA TRP A 80 -17.77 1.58 -5.70
C TRP A 80 -17.67 0.53 -4.59
N PHE A 81 -18.10 -0.70 -4.84
CA PHE A 81 -17.93 -1.81 -3.91
C PHE A 81 -16.44 -2.09 -3.64
N GLY A 82 -15.62 -2.17 -4.70
CA GLY A 82 -14.17 -2.38 -4.57
C GLY A 82 -13.47 -1.26 -3.78
N ILE A 83 -13.82 0.01 -4.05
CA ILE A 83 -13.32 1.14 -3.27
C ILE A 83 -13.78 1.07 -1.82
N GLY A 84 -15.06 0.75 -1.57
CA GLY A 84 -15.62 0.62 -0.22
C GLY A 84 -14.87 -0.44 0.62
N VAL A 85 -14.63 -1.61 0.04
CA VAL A 85 -13.85 -2.67 0.69
C VAL A 85 -12.41 -2.22 0.97
N ALA A 86 -11.76 -1.57 -0.01
CA ALA A 86 -10.40 -1.06 0.18
C ALA A 86 -10.31 -0.02 1.30
N LEU A 87 -11.28 0.90 1.38
CA LEU A 87 -11.36 1.89 2.45
C LEU A 87 -11.55 1.23 3.82
N LEU A 88 -12.46 0.26 3.94
CA LEU A 88 -12.69 -0.47 5.19
C LEU A 88 -11.44 -1.23 5.65
N VAL A 89 -10.79 -1.96 4.74
CA VAL A 89 -9.55 -2.70 5.05
C VAL A 89 -8.44 -1.74 5.46
N SER A 90 -8.27 -0.63 4.75
CA SER A 90 -7.24 0.38 5.08
C SER A 90 -7.50 1.03 6.44
N GLY A 91 -8.76 1.38 6.74
CA GLY A 91 -9.17 1.96 8.02
C GLY A 91 -8.94 0.98 9.18
N PHE A 92 -9.32 -0.29 9.02
CA PHE A 92 -9.08 -1.31 10.03
C PHE A 92 -7.58 -1.53 10.27
N THR A 93 -6.77 -1.54 9.20
CA THR A 93 -5.32 -1.71 9.28
C THR A 93 -4.66 -0.53 9.98
N LEU A 94 -5.12 0.71 9.71
CA LEU A 94 -4.65 1.92 10.39
C LEU A 94 -5.01 1.91 11.87
N LEU A 95 -6.26 1.57 12.23
CA LEU A 95 -6.69 1.47 13.63
C LEU A 95 -5.88 0.42 14.39
N LYS A 96 -5.64 -0.74 13.77
CA LYS A 96 -4.80 -1.78 14.37
C LYS A 96 -3.37 -1.29 14.56
N SER A 97 -2.77 -0.68 13.53
CA SER A 97 -1.38 -0.18 13.59
C SER A 97 -1.24 0.93 14.63
N LEU A 98 -2.22 1.83 14.73
CA LEU A 98 -2.26 2.89 15.73
C LEU A 98 -2.39 2.32 17.15
N LYS A 99 -3.28 1.34 17.35
CA LYS A 99 -3.46 0.67 18.65
C LYS A 99 -2.20 -0.08 19.08
N GLU A 100 -1.51 -0.70 18.12
CA GLU A 100 -0.24 -1.37 18.34
C GLU A 100 0.82 -0.35 18.75
N TRP A 101 0.99 0.73 17.97
CA TRP A 101 1.91 1.83 18.27
C TRP A 101 1.68 2.46 19.66
N VAL A 102 0.44 2.75 20.04
CA VAL A 102 0.11 3.30 21.37
C VAL A 102 0.49 2.32 22.49
N ARG A 103 0.39 1.01 22.25
CA ARG A 103 0.66 -0.03 23.26
C ARG A 103 2.15 -0.34 23.39
N THR A 104 2.90 -0.32 22.29
CA THR A 104 4.31 -0.74 22.25
C THR A 104 5.31 0.41 22.13
N GLY A 105 4.86 1.64 21.86
CA GLY A 105 5.75 2.77 21.52
C GLY A 105 6.46 2.60 20.15
N TYR A 106 6.11 1.53 19.43
CA TYR A 106 6.69 1.05 18.17
C TYR A 106 5.58 0.61 17.24
#